data_AF-A0A1U7GE00-F1
#
_entry.id   AF-A0A1U7GE00-F1
#
_cell.length_a   1.000
_cell.length_b   1.000
_cell.length_c   1.000
_cell.angle_alpha   90.00
_cell.angle_beta   90.00
_cell.angle_gamma   90.00
#
_symmetry.space_group_name_H-M   'P 1'
#
loop_
_entity.id
_entity.type
_entity.pdbx_description
1 polymer ?
#
loop_
_entity_poly.entity_id
_entity_poly.type
_entity_poly.pdbx_seq_one_letter_code
_entity_poly.pdbx_strand_id
1 'polypeptide(L)'
;MPIDPEDLPEGIVEIVDVKSKGGWSLDGGRTYSIELQVQTDDLDVGPKAVIDALHLWEANTYRWPFVEAAKESDPRSFLQSVEADEVGLGQDGAVWKVTLAFAPRDPSKDDRGPIDEDGSRDPFAARPTVSAHSESEEVAVTHDRDGEPILNSAGDPFDPPLAISKPCLVIEVSRMERYFLLDRVEDLESHVNDAEWMGWPAGSVLCKSIKPRQVWLEDVNGYGWEVEYEFAFKRPLIADDGGDDVTVYPGWAVQVLDCGMRQKVSGAWKDIQVDNKPVSTPVPLKSDGTVASPTDDPHYLTFNLYPPADFSVLDFPADLFSAGTPETP
;
A
#
# COMPACT_ATOMS: atom_id res chain seq x y z
N MET A 1 11.29 6.14 17.42
CA MET A 1 12.65 5.56 17.41
C MET A 1 13.64 6.69 17.64
N PRO A 2 14.81 6.50 18.27
CA PRO A 2 15.92 7.45 18.12
C PRO A 2 16.19 7.68 16.64
N ILE A 3 16.61 8.88 16.25
CA ILE A 3 17.04 9.13 14.87
C ILE A 3 18.48 8.64 14.77
N ASP A 4 18.76 7.74 13.84
CA ASP A 4 20.12 7.27 13.58
C ASP A 4 20.84 8.31 12.72
N PRO A 5 22.01 8.84 13.13
CA PRO A 5 22.79 9.75 12.31
C PRO A 5 23.18 9.18 10.94
N GLU A 6 23.25 7.85 10.79
CA GLU A 6 23.58 7.19 9.52
C GLU A 6 22.40 7.16 8.53
N ASP A 7 21.17 7.39 9.01
CA ASP A 7 19.93 7.33 8.21
C ASP A 7 19.39 8.73 7.84
N LEU A 8 20.20 9.79 7.95
CA LEU A 8 19.75 11.14 7.59
C LEU A 8 19.53 11.27 6.07
N PRO A 9 18.43 11.90 5.62
CA PRO A 9 18.20 12.17 4.21
C PRO A 9 19.31 13.02 3.58
N GLU A 10 19.49 12.91 2.27
CA GLU A 10 20.38 13.80 1.51
C GLU A 10 20.00 15.26 1.77
N GLY A 11 21.00 16.12 2.01
CA GLY A 11 20.78 17.51 2.39
C GLY A 11 20.80 17.76 3.91
N ILE A 12 20.68 16.72 4.76
CA ILE A 12 20.63 16.86 6.22
C ILE A 12 21.92 16.37 6.85
N VAL A 13 22.61 17.27 7.55
CA VAL A 13 23.92 17.00 8.18
C VAL A 13 23.76 16.54 9.61
N GLU A 14 22.90 17.21 10.37
CA GLU A 14 22.78 17.00 11.81
C GLU A 14 21.40 17.43 12.32
N ILE A 15 20.88 16.68 13.30
CA ILE A 15 19.66 17.03 14.06
C ILE A 15 20.00 16.95 15.54
N VAL A 16 19.81 18.05 16.27
CA VAL A 16 20.20 18.16 17.69
C VAL A 16 19.04 18.63 18.55
N ASP A 17 18.85 17.97 19.69
CA ASP A 17 17.97 18.40 20.77
C ASP A 17 18.50 19.70 21.42
N VAL A 18 17.77 20.82 21.30
CA VAL A 18 18.21 22.11 21.87
C VAL A 18 17.66 22.30 23.27
N LYS A 19 16.33 22.25 23.43
CA LYS A 19 15.67 22.38 24.73
C LYS A 19 14.26 21.81 24.70
N SER A 20 13.76 21.44 25.89
CA SER A 20 12.35 21.12 26.11
C SER A 20 11.74 22.05 27.16
N LYS A 21 10.46 22.37 27.01
CA LYS A 21 9.64 23.11 27.96
C LYS A 21 8.33 22.37 28.19
N GLY A 22 7.98 22.11 29.45
CA GLY A 22 6.69 21.56 29.84
C GLY A 22 5.82 22.56 30.59
N GLY A 23 4.50 22.38 30.53
CA GLY A 23 3.51 23.15 31.26
C GLY A 23 2.26 22.31 31.57
N TRP A 24 1.47 22.77 32.53
CA TRP A 24 0.16 22.19 32.82
C TRP A 24 -0.83 23.28 33.20
N SER A 25 -2.06 23.18 32.70
CA SER A 25 -3.18 24.02 33.08
C SER A 25 -4.41 23.15 33.38
N LEU A 26 -5.36 23.71 34.13
CA LEU A 26 -6.61 23.03 34.45
C LEU A 26 -7.46 22.76 33.22
N ASP A 27 -7.51 23.72 32.28
CA ASP A 27 -8.39 23.65 31.11
C ASP A 27 -7.71 23.00 29.90
N GLY A 28 -6.43 23.29 29.66
CA GLY A 28 -5.67 22.78 28.51
C GLY A 28 -4.86 21.52 28.79
N GLY A 29 -4.87 21.02 30.03
CA GLY A 29 -4.08 19.85 30.41
C GLY A 29 -2.57 20.09 30.32
N ARG A 30 -1.82 19.01 30.05
CA ARG A 30 -0.35 19.05 29.91
C ARG A 30 0.03 19.62 28.55
N THR A 31 1.13 20.35 28.47
CA THR A 31 1.67 20.84 27.20
C THR A 31 3.17 20.70 27.23
N TYR A 32 3.76 20.37 26.09
CA TYR A 32 5.20 20.30 25.93
C TYR A 32 5.60 21.00 24.65
N SER A 33 6.80 21.57 24.64
CA SER A 33 7.42 22.14 23.45
C SER A 33 8.87 21.69 23.40
N ILE A 34 9.27 21.12 22.28
CA ILE A 34 10.65 20.71 21.99
C ILE A 34 11.18 21.65 20.92
N GLU A 35 12.37 22.20 21.14
CA GLU A 35 13.13 22.87 20.11
C GLU A 35 14.28 21.99 19.67
N LEU A 36 14.39 21.80 18.36
CA LEU A 36 15.46 21.11 17.68
C LEU A 36 16.23 22.10 16.80
N GLN A 37 17.49 21.79 16.53
CA GLN A 37 18.29 22.43 15.50
C GLN A 37 18.56 21.40 14.40
N VAL A 38 18.30 21.77 13.15
CA VAL A 38 18.64 20.95 11.98
C VAL A 38 19.63 21.71 11.12
N GLN A 39 20.76 21.10 10.80
CA GLN A 39 21.78 21.66 9.92
C GLN A 39 21.71 20.97 8.56
N THR A 40 21.75 21.77 7.49
CA THR A 40 21.81 21.30 6.10
C THR A 40 23.18 21.59 5.48
N ASP A 41 23.53 20.89 4.41
CA ASP A 41 24.74 21.12 3.59
C ASP A 41 24.44 21.82 2.26
N ASP A 42 23.18 22.19 2.04
CA ASP A 42 22.73 22.99 0.90
C ASP A 42 21.71 24.03 1.37
N LEU A 43 21.79 25.24 0.80
CA LEU A 43 20.88 26.36 1.04
C LEU A 43 19.53 26.18 0.35
N ASP A 44 19.45 25.31 -0.66
CA ASP A 44 18.20 25.02 -1.38
C ASP A 44 17.31 23.98 -0.64
N VAL A 45 17.79 23.41 0.47
CA VAL A 45 17.01 22.51 1.33
C VAL A 45 15.95 23.29 2.10
N GLY A 46 14.71 23.23 1.60
CA GLY A 46 13.57 23.93 2.20
C GLY A 46 12.99 23.28 3.47
N PRO A 47 12.04 23.96 4.13
CA PRO A 47 11.48 23.54 5.42
C PRO A 47 10.76 22.19 5.37
N LYS A 48 10.21 21.80 4.21
CA LYS A 48 9.55 20.49 4.05
C LYS A 48 10.54 19.34 4.26
N ALA A 49 11.70 19.39 3.59
CA ALA A 49 12.73 18.35 3.71
C ALA A 49 13.27 18.25 5.15
N VAL A 50 13.43 19.40 5.82
CA VAL A 50 13.81 19.48 7.24
C VAL A 50 12.78 18.80 8.15
N ILE A 51 11.49 19.00 7.90
CA ILE A 51 10.41 18.37 8.67
C ILE A 51 10.33 16.87 8.38
N ASP A 52 10.42 16.47 7.10
CA ASP A 52 10.37 15.06 6.68
C ASP A 52 11.50 14.24 7.35
N ALA A 53 12.70 14.82 7.48
CA ALA A 53 13.86 14.20 8.13
C ALA A 53 13.66 13.87 9.63
N LEU A 54 12.66 14.47 10.27
CA LEU A 54 12.32 14.18 11.67
C LEU A 54 11.40 12.95 11.82
N HIS A 55 10.94 12.38 10.70
CA HIS A 55 10.01 11.24 10.67
C HIS A 55 8.78 11.46 11.58
N LEU A 56 8.24 12.69 11.52
CA LEU A 56 7.12 13.10 12.35
C LEU A 56 5.78 12.63 11.79
N TRP A 57 4.85 12.35 12.69
CA TRP A 57 3.45 12.05 12.40
C TRP A 57 2.53 12.56 13.52
N GLU A 58 1.26 12.75 13.20
CA GLU A 58 0.25 13.30 14.12
C GLU A 58 0.10 12.51 15.43
N ALA A 59 0.35 11.20 15.40
CA ALA A 59 0.29 10.36 16.59
C ALA A 59 1.61 10.27 17.35
N ASN A 60 2.67 10.99 16.95
CA ASN A 60 3.88 11.07 17.77
C ASN A 60 3.51 11.58 19.16
N THR A 61 3.97 10.84 20.17
CA THR A 61 3.80 11.25 21.56
C THR A 61 5.05 11.98 22.05
N TYR A 62 4.86 12.83 23.05
CA TYR A 62 5.95 13.57 23.67
C TYR A 62 7.01 12.61 24.21
N ARG A 63 8.27 12.92 23.91
CA ARG A 63 9.47 12.30 24.47
C ARG A 63 10.62 13.29 24.53
N TRP A 64 11.50 13.15 25.51
CA TRP A 64 12.70 13.97 25.62
C TRP A 64 13.88 13.18 26.19
N PRO A 65 15.10 13.25 25.61
CA PRO A 65 15.42 13.88 24.32
C PRO A 65 14.65 13.24 23.15
N PHE A 66 14.47 13.99 22.05
CA PHE A 66 13.73 13.53 20.88
C PHE A 66 14.62 12.68 19.96
N VAL A 67 15.84 13.14 19.70
CA VAL A 67 16.81 12.49 18.81
C VAL A 67 17.43 11.27 19.50
N GLU A 68 17.92 11.44 20.72
CA GLU A 68 18.51 10.36 21.53
C GLU A 68 17.47 9.51 22.26
N ALA A 69 17.90 8.42 22.92
CA ALA A 69 17.04 7.61 23.78
C ALA A 69 16.32 8.48 24.84
N ALA A 70 14.98 8.41 24.82
CA ALA A 70 14.13 9.23 25.67
C ALA A 70 14.37 8.93 27.16
N LYS A 71 14.57 9.98 27.95
CA LYS A 71 14.64 9.96 29.42
C LYS A 71 13.29 10.25 30.06
N GLU A 72 12.41 10.93 29.34
CA GLU A 72 11.02 11.21 29.71
C GLU A 72 10.10 10.97 28.50
N SER A 73 8.87 10.53 28.75
CA SER A 73 7.81 10.47 27.75
C SER A 73 6.44 10.72 28.37
N ASP A 74 5.51 11.26 27.59
CA ASP A 74 4.08 11.34 27.94
C ASP A 74 3.25 10.75 26.80
N PRO A 75 2.77 9.50 26.92
CA PRO A 75 1.99 8.83 25.87
C PRO A 75 0.59 9.44 25.69
N ARG A 76 0.19 10.42 26.51
CA ARG A 76 -1.10 11.12 26.40
C ARG A 76 -0.98 12.50 25.75
N SER A 77 0.22 12.94 25.38
CA SER A 77 0.44 14.21 24.72
C SER A 77 0.96 13.96 23.31
N PHE A 78 0.16 14.33 22.31
CA PHE A 78 0.39 14.09 20.89
C PHE A 78 0.90 15.35 20.21
N LEU A 79 1.63 15.18 19.11
CA LEU A 79 2.13 16.28 18.28
C LEU A 79 0.95 17.12 17.76
N GLN A 80 0.98 18.41 18.05
CA GLN A 80 -0.08 19.37 17.69
C GLN A 80 0.34 20.30 16.56
N SER A 81 1.62 20.65 16.50
CA SER A 81 2.19 21.47 15.43
C SER A 81 3.69 21.25 15.29
N VAL A 82 4.18 21.53 14.08
CA VAL A 82 5.58 21.56 13.69
C VAL A 82 5.83 22.88 12.98
N GLU A 83 6.77 23.66 13.48
CA GLU A 83 7.19 24.92 12.87
C GLU A 83 8.69 24.84 12.57
N ALA A 84 9.10 25.15 11.35
CA ALA A 84 10.50 25.15 10.94
C ALA A 84 10.87 26.54 10.42
N ASP A 85 11.77 27.21 11.14
CA ASP A 85 12.26 28.55 10.82
C ASP A 85 13.75 28.48 10.48
N GLU A 86 14.16 29.06 9.35
CA GLU A 86 15.57 29.29 9.07
C GLU A 86 16.09 30.38 10.01
N VAL A 87 17.09 30.03 10.83
CA VAL A 87 17.64 30.93 11.85
C VAL A 87 19.05 31.42 11.54
N GLY A 88 19.69 30.89 10.49
CA GLY A 88 20.97 31.38 10.02
C GLY A 88 21.59 30.51 8.93
N LEU A 89 22.75 30.96 8.46
CA LEU A 89 23.59 30.22 7.52
C LEU A 89 24.62 29.40 8.30
N GLY A 90 24.71 28.12 7.99
CA GLY A 90 25.80 27.23 8.36
C GLY A 90 27.04 27.48 7.51
N GLN A 91 28.09 26.68 7.73
CA GLN A 91 29.32 26.80 6.94
C GLN A 91 29.09 26.47 5.46
N ASP A 92 28.26 25.47 5.19
CA ASP A 92 28.00 24.94 3.85
C ASP A 92 26.49 24.89 3.49
N GLY A 93 25.58 25.18 4.42
CA GLY A 93 24.13 25.19 4.19
C GLY A 93 23.35 26.09 5.14
N ALA A 94 22.12 25.74 5.48
CA ALA A 94 21.24 26.50 6.37
C ALA A 94 21.15 25.86 7.77
N VAL A 95 20.86 26.67 8.78
CA VAL A 95 20.54 26.22 10.13
C VAL A 95 19.07 26.51 10.41
N TRP A 96 18.31 25.46 10.67
CA TRP A 96 16.90 25.51 10.96
C TRP A 96 16.64 25.31 12.44
N LYS A 97 15.71 26.11 12.98
CA LYS A 97 15.10 25.87 14.28
C LYS A 97 13.76 25.19 14.02
N VAL A 98 13.59 23.99 14.56
CA VAL A 98 12.31 23.27 14.50
C VAL A 98 11.66 23.26 15.87
N THR A 99 10.43 23.75 15.96
CA THR A 99 9.63 23.75 17.18
C THR A 99 8.51 22.73 17.06
N LEU A 100 8.52 21.72 17.94
CA LEU A 100 7.47 20.71 18.06
C LEU A 100 6.61 21.06 19.27
N ALA A 101 5.29 21.18 19.08
CA ALA A 101 4.35 21.34 20.19
C ALA A 101 3.59 20.04 20.44
N PHE A 102 3.49 19.62 21.70
CA PHE A 102 2.71 18.46 22.12
C PHE A 102 1.67 18.85 23.17
N ALA A 103 0.48 18.28 23.06
CA ALA A 103 -0.60 18.44 24.04
C ALA A 103 -1.53 17.22 23.98
N PRO A 104 -2.40 16.99 24.98
CA PRO A 104 -3.52 16.08 24.85
C PRO A 104 -4.25 16.31 23.54
N ARG A 105 -4.70 15.22 22.95
CA ARG A 105 -5.49 15.27 21.72
C ARG A 105 -6.65 16.25 21.93
N ASP A 106 -6.70 17.26 21.08
CA ASP A 106 -7.79 18.21 21.08
C ASP A 106 -9.09 17.46 20.73
N PRO A 107 -10.09 17.40 21.62
CA PRO A 107 -11.36 16.74 21.33
C PRO A 107 -12.11 17.35 20.14
N SER A 108 -11.77 18.59 19.73
CA SER A 108 -12.30 19.19 18.50
C SER A 108 -11.57 18.75 17.22
N LYS A 109 -10.46 18.01 17.35
CA LYS A 109 -9.71 17.32 16.27
C LYS A 109 -9.86 15.79 16.36
N ASP A 110 -10.99 15.34 16.88
CA ASP A 110 -11.34 13.92 17.04
C ASP A 110 -11.59 13.25 15.67
N ASP A 111 -11.37 11.94 15.59
CA ASP A 111 -11.47 11.13 14.37
C ASP A 111 -12.87 11.15 13.75
N ARG A 112 -13.88 11.61 14.49
CA ARG A 112 -15.26 11.70 14.02
C ARG A 112 -15.55 12.97 13.22
N GLY A 113 -14.52 13.72 12.83
CA GLY A 113 -14.62 14.88 11.95
C GLY A 113 -14.49 16.22 12.67
N PRO A 114 -14.25 17.30 11.91
CA PRO A 114 -14.09 18.65 12.44
C PRO A 114 -15.37 19.14 13.11
N ILE A 115 -15.20 20.00 14.10
CA ILE A 115 -16.28 20.74 14.74
C ILE A 115 -16.30 22.15 14.12
N ASP A 116 -17.46 22.59 13.63
CA ASP A 116 -17.65 23.93 13.10
C ASP A 116 -17.73 25.02 14.20
N GLU A 117 -17.79 26.29 13.79
CA GLU A 117 -17.86 27.43 14.72
C GLU A 117 -19.09 27.38 15.64
N ASP A 118 -20.15 26.70 15.21
CA ASP A 118 -21.40 26.54 15.95
C ASP A 118 -21.37 25.32 16.91
N GLY A 119 -20.26 24.59 16.97
CA GLY A 119 -20.09 23.41 17.81
C GLY A 119 -20.70 22.14 17.23
N SER A 120 -21.18 22.17 15.99
CA SER A 120 -21.71 21.01 15.28
C SER A 120 -20.57 20.23 14.63
N ARG A 121 -20.63 18.90 14.69
CA ARG A 121 -19.62 18.03 14.11
C ARG A 121 -20.01 17.65 12.69
N ASP A 122 -19.06 17.71 11.77
CA ASP A 122 -19.25 17.17 10.42
C ASP A 122 -18.65 15.75 10.30
N PRO A 123 -19.46 14.69 10.49
CA PRO A 123 -18.99 13.31 10.39
C PRO A 123 -18.57 12.93 8.97
N PHE A 124 -18.96 13.68 7.94
CA PHE A 124 -18.61 13.41 6.55
C PHE A 124 -17.21 13.93 6.18
N ALA A 125 -16.66 14.83 7.00
CA ALA A 125 -15.27 15.29 6.90
C ALA A 125 -14.34 14.50 7.85
N ALA A 126 -14.86 13.47 8.53
CA ALA A 126 -14.04 12.50 9.25
C ALA A 126 -13.09 11.78 8.28
N ARG A 127 -11.84 11.59 8.73
CA ARG A 127 -10.88 10.78 7.98
C ARG A 127 -11.35 9.32 7.94
N PRO A 128 -11.20 8.60 6.82
CA PRO A 128 -11.48 7.17 6.80
C PRO A 128 -10.63 6.42 7.84
N THR A 129 -11.21 5.40 8.47
CA THR A 129 -10.45 4.45 9.28
C THR A 129 -9.89 3.36 8.39
N VAL A 130 -8.72 2.83 8.76
CA VAL A 130 -8.01 1.80 7.99
C VAL A 130 -7.61 0.66 8.92
N SER A 131 -7.93 -0.57 8.54
CA SER A 131 -7.40 -1.80 9.13
C SER A 131 -6.75 -2.64 8.04
N ALA A 132 -5.74 -3.42 8.41
CA ALA A 132 -5.06 -4.32 7.49
C ALA A 132 -4.94 -5.71 8.13
N HIS A 133 -5.19 -6.73 7.31
CA HIS A 133 -4.98 -8.14 7.67
C HIS A 133 -4.46 -8.91 6.46
N SER A 134 -4.15 -10.19 6.67
CA SER A 134 -3.79 -11.09 5.58
C SER A 134 -4.81 -12.21 5.46
N GLU A 135 -5.08 -12.59 4.21
CA GLU A 135 -5.87 -13.77 3.88
C GLU A 135 -4.99 -14.75 3.12
N SER A 136 -5.05 -16.02 3.49
CA SER A 136 -4.31 -17.07 2.80
C SER A 136 -5.06 -17.51 1.55
N GLU A 137 -4.36 -17.62 0.43
CA GLU A 137 -4.88 -18.18 -0.81
C GLU A 137 -3.97 -19.27 -1.36
N GLU A 138 -4.54 -20.26 -2.04
CA GLU A 138 -3.76 -21.25 -2.77
C GLU A 138 -3.46 -20.74 -4.18
N VAL A 139 -2.18 -20.66 -4.52
CA VAL A 139 -1.73 -20.24 -5.85
C VAL A 139 -0.89 -21.33 -6.46
N ALA A 140 -1.22 -21.68 -7.71
CA ALA A 140 -0.42 -22.57 -8.54
C ALA A 140 0.95 -21.92 -8.79
N VAL A 141 2.02 -22.64 -8.47
CA VAL A 141 3.40 -22.23 -8.75
C VAL A 141 3.93 -23.02 -9.94
N THR A 142 4.37 -22.29 -10.95
CA THR A 142 4.87 -22.82 -12.22
C THR A 142 6.40 -22.75 -12.29
N HIS A 143 6.99 -21.80 -11.56
CA HIS A 143 8.42 -21.57 -11.48
C HIS A 143 8.87 -21.53 -10.02
N ASP A 144 10.13 -21.88 -9.77
CA ASP A 144 10.74 -21.78 -8.46
C ASP A 144 11.23 -20.35 -8.15
N ARG A 145 11.94 -20.18 -7.02
CA ARG A 145 12.47 -18.88 -6.59
C ARG A 145 13.47 -18.29 -7.59
N ASP A 146 14.19 -19.14 -8.30
CA ASP A 146 15.28 -18.75 -9.18
C ASP A 146 14.77 -18.57 -10.63
N GLY A 147 13.45 -18.70 -10.86
CA GLY A 147 12.81 -18.52 -12.15
C GLY A 147 12.74 -19.79 -13.00
N GLU A 148 13.25 -20.91 -12.49
CA GLU A 148 13.32 -22.17 -13.23
C GLU A 148 11.96 -22.88 -13.22
N PRO A 149 11.53 -23.48 -14.35
CA PRO A 149 10.25 -24.17 -14.41
C PRO A 149 10.22 -25.40 -13.48
N ILE A 150 9.12 -25.57 -12.76
CA ILE A 150 8.92 -26.69 -11.85
C ILE A 150 8.41 -27.91 -12.64
N LEU A 151 9.32 -28.83 -12.92
CA LEU A 151 9.07 -30.00 -13.77
C LEU A 151 9.30 -31.32 -13.03
N ASN A 152 8.66 -32.38 -13.51
CA ASN A 152 8.98 -33.74 -13.09
C ASN A 152 10.27 -34.26 -13.78
N SER A 153 10.72 -35.47 -13.42
CA SER A 153 11.95 -36.05 -13.98
C SER A 153 11.90 -36.40 -15.47
N ALA A 154 10.72 -36.33 -16.10
CA ALA A 154 10.52 -36.48 -17.55
C ALA A 154 10.47 -35.13 -18.29
N GLY A 155 10.57 -34.00 -17.58
CA GLY A 155 10.46 -32.66 -18.15
C GLY A 155 9.02 -32.16 -18.28
N ASP A 156 8.02 -32.87 -17.76
CA ASP A 156 6.63 -32.43 -17.84
C ASP A 156 6.22 -31.57 -16.62
N PRO A 157 5.36 -30.56 -16.81
CA PRO A 157 4.69 -29.87 -15.71
C PRO A 157 3.81 -30.82 -14.87
N PHE A 158 3.63 -30.48 -13.59
CA PHE A 158 2.69 -31.20 -12.72
C PHE A 158 1.23 -30.88 -13.09
N ASP A 159 0.36 -31.89 -13.07
CA ASP A 159 -1.10 -31.76 -13.24
C ASP A 159 -1.84 -32.55 -12.14
N PRO A 160 -2.50 -31.89 -11.16
CA PRO A 160 -2.59 -30.44 -11.02
C PRO A 160 -1.22 -29.80 -10.69
N PRO A 161 -1.01 -28.51 -11.02
CA PRO A 161 0.19 -27.79 -10.61
C PRO A 161 0.39 -27.85 -9.10
N LEU A 162 1.65 -27.73 -8.65
CA LEU A 162 1.92 -27.52 -7.23
C LEU A 162 1.26 -26.21 -6.79
N ALA A 163 0.60 -26.24 -5.64
CA ALA A 163 -0.01 -25.05 -5.05
C ALA A 163 0.66 -24.73 -3.72
N ILE A 164 0.88 -23.44 -3.45
CA ILE A 164 1.34 -22.95 -2.16
C ILE A 164 0.30 -22.01 -1.56
N SER A 165 0.23 -21.99 -0.23
CA SER A 165 -0.52 -20.97 0.50
C SER A 165 0.29 -19.68 0.54
N LYS A 166 -0.21 -18.63 -0.12
CA LYS A 166 0.40 -17.30 -0.12
C LYS A 166 -0.49 -16.32 0.64
N PRO A 167 0.05 -15.51 1.56
CA PRO A 167 -0.71 -14.45 2.18
C PRO A 167 -0.97 -13.34 1.16
N CYS A 168 -2.22 -12.90 1.06
CA CYS A 168 -2.70 -11.75 0.32
C CYS A 168 -3.00 -10.63 1.32
N LEU A 169 -2.40 -9.45 1.14
CA LEU A 169 -2.70 -8.29 1.97
C LEU A 169 -4.11 -7.80 1.65
N VAL A 170 -4.92 -7.63 2.67
CA VAL A 170 -6.26 -7.03 2.59
C VAL A 170 -6.28 -5.79 3.47
N ILE A 171 -6.77 -4.69 2.91
CA ILE A 171 -7.01 -3.44 3.63
C ILE A 171 -8.50 -3.18 3.63
N GLU A 172 -9.04 -2.93 4.82
CA GLU A 172 -10.40 -2.51 5.03
C GLU A 172 -10.39 -1.00 5.31
N VAL A 173 -11.25 -0.26 4.60
CA VAL A 173 -11.39 1.18 4.75
C VAL A 173 -12.84 1.46 5.12
N SER A 174 -13.08 2.14 6.23
CA SER A 174 -14.43 2.57 6.61
C SER A 174 -14.52 4.09 6.65
N ARG A 175 -15.59 4.65 6.07
CA ARG A 175 -15.87 6.08 6.12
C ARG A 175 -17.36 6.38 6.18
N MET A 176 -17.67 7.61 6.60
CA MET A 176 -19.02 8.14 6.55
C MET A 176 -19.23 8.95 5.27
N GLU A 177 -20.30 8.65 4.53
CA GLU A 177 -20.69 9.33 3.30
C GLU A 177 -22.07 9.96 3.45
N ARG A 178 -22.23 11.16 2.89
CA ARG A 178 -23.52 11.85 2.87
C ARG A 178 -24.52 11.15 1.96
N TYR A 179 -24.04 10.66 0.82
CA TYR A 179 -24.82 9.94 -0.18
C TYR A 179 -24.00 8.76 -0.68
N PHE A 180 -24.65 7.62 -0.90
CA PHE A 180 -24.05 6.45 -1.51
C PHE A 180 -24.75 6.14 -2.83
N LEU A 181 -23.97 5.96 -3.91
CA LEU A 181 -24.47 5.55 -5.22
C LEU A 181 -24.37 4.03 -5.32
N LEU A 182 -25.50 3.34 -5.48
CA LEU A 182 -25.52 1.88 -5.50
C LEU A 182 -24.75 1.31 -6.71
N ASP A 183 -24.80 1.98 -7.85
CA ASP A 183 -24.08 1.60 -9.08
C ASP A 183 -22.57 1.48 -8.85
N ARG A 184 -22.01 2.20 -7.86
CA ARG A 184 -20.60 2.07 -7.45
C ARG A 184 -20.22 0.65 -7.05
N VAL A 185 -21.15 -0.11 -6.48
CA VAL A 185 -20.91 -1.52 -6.12
C VAL A 185 -20.71 -2.35 -7.39
N GLU A 186 -21.57 -2.17 -8.40
CA GLU A 186 -21.47 -2.90 -9.67
C GLU A 186 -20.23 -2.47 -10.48
N ASP A 187 -19.90 -1.18 -10.45
CA ASP A 187 -18.81 -0.59 -11.22
C ASP A 187 -17.41 -0.92 -10.65
N LEU A 188 -17.31 -1.19 -9.35
CA LEU A 188 -16.01 -1.35 -8.67
C LEU A 188 -15.81 -2.73 -8.04
N GLU A 189 -16.84 -3.37 -7.49
CA GLU A 189 -16.67 -4.69 -6.87
C GLU A 189 -16.22 -5.72 -7.91
N SER A 190 -15.26 -6.58 -7.56
CA SER A 190 -14.61 -7.51 -8.49
C SER A 190 -13.90 -6.85 -9.66
N HIS A 191 -13.46 -5.59 -9.53
CA HIS A 191 -12.59 -4.91 -10.49
C HIS A 191 -11.20 -4.66 -9.91
N VAL A 192 -10.21 -4.62 -10.78
CA VAL A 192 -8.86 -4.14 -10.44
C VAL A 192 -8.71 -2.66 -10.79
N ASN A 193 -7.83 -1.94 -10.11
CA ASN A 193 -7.53 -0.54 -10.46
C ASN A 193 -7.00 -0.42 -11.90
N ASP A 194 -7.55 0.50 -12.69
CA ASP A 194 -7.17 0.73 -14.10
C ASP A 194 -5.89 1.58 -14.27
N ALA A 195 -5.58 2.38 -13.25
CA ALA A 195 -4.42 3.26 -13.17
C ALA A 195 -3.72 3.09 -11.81
N GLU A 196 -2.56 3.73 -11.63
CA GLU A 196 -1.89 3.75 -10.33
C GLU A 196 -2.82 4.32 -9.25
N TRP A 197 -2.94 3.63 -8.12
CA TRP A 197 -3.82 4.01 -7.03
C TRP A 197 -3.12 3.83 -5.69
N MET A 198 -2.92 4.93 -4.96
CA MET A 198 -2.23 4.93 -3.66
C MET A 198 -0.82 4.30 -3.69
N GLY A 199 -0.05 4.58 -4.74
CA GLY A 199 1.30 4.02 -4.94
C GLY A 199 1.34 2.55 -5.38
N TRP A 200 0.19 1.96 -5.71
CA TRP A 200 0.10 0.63 -6.27
C TRP A 200 -0.15 0.69 -7.78
N PRO A 201 0.60 -0.05 -8.60
CA PRO A 201 0.48 -0.01 -10.06
C PRO A 201 -0.91 -0.47 -10.53
N ALA A 202 -1.28 -0.10 -11.76
CA ALA A 202 -2.50 -0.58 -12.40
C ALA A 202 -2.58 -2.12 -12.37
N GLY A 203 -3.79 -2.66 -12.13
CA GLY A 203 -4.07 -4.09 -12.11
C GLY A 203 -3.62 -4.82 -10.84
N SER A 204 -3.20 -4.12 -9.78
CA SER A 204 -2.64 -4.74 -8.56
C SER A 204 -3.55 -4.68 -7.33
N VAL A 205 -4.58 -3.84 -7.36
CA VAL A 205 -5.55 -3.66 -6.26
C VAL A 205 -6.91 -4.14 -6.73
N LEU A 206 -7.44 -5.19 -6.12
CA LEU A 206 -8.79 -5.70 -6.35
C LEU A 206 -9.74 -5.11 -5.31
N CYS A 207 -10.82 -4.45 -5.75
CA CYS A 207 -11.92 -4.12 -4.84
C CYS A 207 -12.75 -5.39 -4.60
N LYS A 208 -12.58 -5.98 -3.42
CA LYS A 208 -13.23 -7.24 -3.03
C LYS A 208 -14.69 -7.05 -2.66
N SER A 209 -15.01 -5.98 -1.95
CA SER A 209 -16.37 -5.75 -1.44
C SER A 209 -16.60 -4.28 -1.12
N ILE A 210 -17.83 -3.81 -1.33
CA ILE A 210 -18.31 -2.52 -0.85
C ILE A 210 -19.60 -2.76 -0.05
N LYS A 211 -19.59 -2.43 1.24
CA LYS A 211 -20.69 -2.72 2.19
C LYS A 211 -21.29 -1.40 2.71
N PRO A 212 -22.24 -0.80 1.99
CA PRO A 212 -22.93 0.39 2.47
C PRO A 212 -23.97 0.05 3.53
N ARG A 213 -23.99 0.81 4.61
CA ARG A 213 -24.96 0.71 5.70
C ARG A 213 -25.54 2.07 6.04
N GLN A 214 -26.84 2.24 5.86
CA GLN A 214 -27.50 3.48 6.26
C GLN A 214 -27.61 3.55 7.79
N VAL A 215 -27.23 4.69 8.36
CA VAL A 215 -27.22 4.93 9.80
C VAL A 215 -27.83 6.28 10.14
N TRP A 216 -28.47 6.38 11.30
CA TRP A 216 -28.87 7.66 11.85
C TRP A 216 -27.69 8.28 12.60
N LEU A 217 -27.35 9.52 12.26
CA LEU A 217 -26.24 10.28 12.83
C LEU A 217 -26.81 11.40 13.71
N GLU A 218 -26.56 11.32 15.01
CA GLU A 218 -27.02 12.34 15.96
C GLU A 218 -26.39 13.71 15.68
N ASP A 219 -25.09 13.72 15.32
CA ASP A 219 -24.30 14.94 15.05
C ASP A 219 -24.89 15.83 13.95
N VAL A 220 -25.56 15.24 12.96
CA VAL A 220 -26.22 15.96 11.85
C VAL A 220 -27.74 15.82 11.86
N ASN A 221 -28.31 15.20 12.90
CA ASN A 221 -29.73 14.92 13.07
C ASN A 221 -30.39 14.39 11.78
N GLY A 222 -29.76 13.38 11.17
CA GLY A 222 -30.15 12.88 9.85
C GLY A 222 -29.54 11.52 9.52
N TYR A 223 -29.86 11.01 8.33
CA TYR A 223 -29.27 9.76 7.84
C TYR A 223 -27.97 10.03 7.08
N GLY A 224 -26.99 9.16 7.29
CA GLY A 224 -25.78 9.03 6.50
C GLY A 224 -25.52 7.57 6.12
N TRP A 225 -24.43 7.33 5.40
CA TRP A 225 -23.99 6.01 4.98
C TRP A 225 -22.63 5.71 5.57
N GLU A 226 -22.56 4.73 6.45
CA GLU A 226 -21.28 4.11 6.80
C GLU A 226 -20.95 3.12 5.69
N VAL A 227 -19.78 3.26 5.07
CA VAL A 227 -19.38 2.42 3.94
C VAL A 227 -18.06 1.77 4.28
N GLU A 228 -18.06 0.44 4.31
CA GLU A 228 -16.85 -0.37 4.44
C GLU A 228 -16.42 -0.85 3.04
N TYR A 229 -15.16 -0.63 2.71
CA TYR A 229 -14.52 -1.08 1.49
C TYR A 229 -13.46 -2.12 1.84
N GLU A 230 -13.38 -3.21 1.09
CA GLU A 230 -12.30 -4.19 1.19
C GLU A 230 -11.49 -4.18 -0.09
N PHE A 231 -10.18 -3.96 0.03
CA PHE A 231 -9.24 -4.01 -1.08
C PHE A 231 -8.20 -5.09 -0.82
N ALA A 232 -7.95 -5.94 -1.82
CA ALA A 232 -6.86 -6.91 -1.77
C ALA A 232 -5.73 -6.51 -2.71
N PHE A 233 -4.50 -6.73 -2.27
CA PHE A 233 -3.30 -6.24 -2.93
C PHE A 233 -2.42 -7.39 -3.40
N LYS A 234 -2.14 -7.41 -4.70
CA LYS A 234 -1.21 -8.36 -5.33
C LYS A 234 -0.43 -7.67 -6.43
N ARG A 235 0.90 -7.68 -6.31
CA ARG A 235 1.78 -7.27 -7.41
C ARG A 235 2.20 -8.50 -8.22
N PRO A 236 2.23 -8.42 -9.55
CA PRO A 236 2.90 -9.44 -10.33
C PRO A 236 4.38 -9.49 -9.94
N LEU A 237 4.94 -10.69 -9.86
CA LEU A 237 6.37 -10.90 -9.70
C LEU A 237 6.93 -11.30 -11.05
N ILE A 238 7.85 -10.48 -11.56
CA ILE A 238 8.56 -10.71 -12.81
C ILE A 238 10.02 -10.99 -12.43
N ALA A 239 10.57 -12.09 -12.95
CA ALA A 239 11.98 -12.40 -12.87
C ALA A 239 12.62 -12.22 -14.25
N ASP A 240 13.82 -11.68 -14.30
CA ASP A 240 14.64 -11.60 -15.51
C ASP A 240 15.43 -12.91 -15.64
N ASP A 241 15.09 -13.72 -16.65
CA ASP A 241 15.78 -14.98 -16.96
C ASP A 241 16.86 -14.77 -18.05
N GLY A 242 17.74 -13.78 -17.83
CA GLY A 242 18.86 -13.53 -18.73
C GLY A 242 18.48 -12.90 -20.07
N GLY A 243 17.39 -12.12 -20.09
CA GLY A 243 16.97 -11.33 -21.25
C GLY A 243 15.47 -11.33 -21.56
N ASP A 244 14.70 -12.23 -20.95
CA ASP A 244 13.25 -12.31 -21.07
C ASP A 244 12.58 -12.16 -19.68
N ASP A 245 11.55 -11.32 -19.60
CA ASP A 245 10.73 -11.12 -18.40
C ASP A 245 9.78 -12.31 -18.19
N VAL A 246 10.06 -13.15 -17.20
CA VAL A 246 9.22 -14.30 -16.82
C VAL A 246 8.30 -13.91 -15.67
N THR A 247 6.99 -14.07 -15.88
CA THR A 247 6.00 -13.86 -14.81
C THR A 247 5.99 -15.07 -13.87
N VAL A 248 6.71 -14.95 -12.76
CA VAL A 248 6.76 -15.95 -11.67
C VAL A 248 5.47 -15.96 -10.86
N TYR A 249 4.85 -14.79 -10.71
CA TYR A 249 3.56 -14.66 -10.03
C TYR A 249 2.67 -13.70 -10.82
N PRO A 250 1.51 -14.14 -11.33
CA PRO A 250 0.69 -13.35 -12.24
C PRO A 250 -0.18 -12.27 -11.57
N GLY A 251 -0.05 -12.07 -10.26
CA GLY A 251 -0.89 -11.14 -9.51
C GLY A 251 -2.34 -11.63 -9.49
N TRP A 252 -3.25 -10.85 -10.08
CA TRP A 252 -4.68 -11.20 -10.21
C TRP A 252 -5.01 -11.99 -11.48
N ALA A 253 -4.07 -12.11 -12.41
CA ALA A 253 -4.27 -12.91 -13.61
C ALA A 253 -4.13 -14.41 -13.30
N VAL A 254 -4.77 -15.24 -14.11
CA VAL A 254 -4.67 -16.71 -14.01
C VAL A 254 -3.72 -17.22 -15.08
N GLN A 255 -2.73 -18.01 -14.67
CA GLN A 255 -1.87 -18.75 -15.58
C GLN A 255 -2.37 -20.19 -15.72
N VAL A 256 -2.51 -20.65 -16.97
CA VAL A 256 -2.92 -22.01 -17.30
C VAL A 256 -1.92 -22.59 -18.28
N LEU A 257 -1.50 -23.84 -18.06
CA LEU A 257 -0.63 -24.54 -19.00
C LEU A 257 -1.29 -24.59 -20.38
N ASP A 258 -0.56 -24.17 -21.42
CA ASP A 258 -1.01 -24.31 -22.79
C ASP A 258 -0.89 -25.78 -23.19
N CYS A 259 -2.00 -26.51 -23.08
CA CYS A 259 -2.04 -27.93 -23.41
C CYS A 259 -3.34 -28.29 -24.11
N GLY A 260 -3.29 -29.36 -24.91
CA GLY A 260 -4.48 -29.81 -25.62
C GLY A 260 -4.33 -31.14 -26.33
N MET A 261 -5.38 -31.52 -27.05
CA MET A 261 -5.46 -32.77 -27.82
C MET A 261 -5.09 -32.58 -29.30
N ARG A 262 -4.91 -31.32 -29.72
CA ARG A 262 -4.69 -30.92 -31.10
C ARG A 262 -3.53 -29.93 -31.17
N GLN A 263 -2.85 -29.95 -32.30
CA GLN A 263 -1.74 -29.06 -32.60
C GLN A 263 -1.89 -28.45 -33.98
N LYS A 264 -1.17 -27.35 -34.22
CA LYS A 264 -1.14 -26.66 -35.50
C LYS A 264 -0.06 -27.27 -36.39
N VAL A 265 -0.45 -27.88 -37.51
CA VAL A 265 0.48 -28.44 -38.51
C VAL A 265 0.18 -27.82 -39.86
N SER A 266 1.14 -27.04 -40.39
CA SER A 266 0.98 -26.32 -41.67
C SER A 266 -0.27 -25.43 -41.71
N GLY A 267 -0.59 -24.78 -40.59
CA GLY A 267 -1.73 -23.87 -40.47
C GLY A 267 -3.09 -24.52 -40.20
N ALA A 268 -3.16 -25.86 -40.15
CA ALA A 268 -4.39 -26.58 -39.83
C ALA A 268 -4.29 -27.32 -38.48
N TRP A 269 -5.41 -27.41 -37.76
CA TRP A 269 -5.50 -28.15 -36.51
C TRP A 269 -5.60 -29.65 -36.75
N LYS A 270 -4.62 -30.42 -36.28
CA LYS A 270 -4.58 -31.88 -36.37
C LYS A 270 -4.49 -32.50 -34.98
N ASP A 271 -4.98 -33.72 -34.84
CA ASP A 271 -4.86 -34.47 -33.59
C ASP A 271 -3.38 -34.78 -33.30
N ILE A 272 -3.01 -34.68 -32.04
CA ILE A 272 -1.68 -35.09 -31.58
C ILE A 272 -1.65 -36.61 -31.52
N GLN A 273 -0.64 -37.23 -32.12
CA GLN A 273 -0.53 -38.69 -32.22
C GLN A 273 0.75 -39.20 -31.57
N VAL A 274 0.64 -40.29 -30.82
CA VAL A 274 1.74 -41.09 -30.29
C VAL A 274 1.51 -42.52 -30.78
N ASP A 275 2.53 -43.14 -31.40
CA ASP A 275 2.42 -44.47 -32.03
C ASP A 275 1.24 -44.62 -33.01
N ASN A 276 0.99 -43.58 -33.83
CA ASN A 276 -0.12 -43.46 -34.79
C ASN A 276 -1.53 -43.54 -34.14
N LYS A 277 -1.64 -43.28 -32.84
CA LYS A 277 -2.92 -43.17 -32.13
C LYS A 277 -3.08 -41.77 -31.57
N PRO A 278 -4.27 -41.15 -31.65
CA PRO A 278 -4.53 -39.90 -30.97
C PRO A 278 -4.23 -40.03 -29.48
N VAL A 279 -3.63 -39.00 -28.89
CA VAL A 279 -3.47 -38.91 -27.44
C VAL A 279 -4.84 -38.91 -26.76
N SER A 280 -4.90 -39.41 -25.52
CA SER A 280 -6.13 -39.43 -24.71
C SER A 280 -6.10 -38.43 -23.55
N THR A 281 -4.97 -37.77 -23.34
CA THR A 281 -4.75 -36.71 -22.33
C THR A 281 -4.12 -35.50 -23.00
N PRO A 282 -4.37 -34.27 -22.51
CA PRO A 282 -3.74 -33.07 -23.03
C PRO A 282 -2.22 -33.18 -23.01
N VAL A 283 -1.57 -32.67 -24.06
CA VAL A 283 -0.11 -32.59 -24.18
C VAL A 283 0.28 -31.12 -24.23
N PRO A 284 1.38 -30.70 -23.58
CA PRO A 284 1.87 -29.34 -23.64
C PRO A 284 2.12 -28.87 -25.08
N LEU A 285 1.81 -27.60 -25.33
CA LEU A 285 1.99 -26.91 -26.60
C LEU A 285 3.03 -25.81 -26.46
N LYS A 286 3.64 -25.43 -27.57
CA LYS A 286 4.47 -24.23 -27.69
C LYS A 286 3.58 -23.02 -27.99
N SER A 287 4.15 -21.82 -27.91
CA SER A 287 3.47 -20.56 -28.23
C SER A 287 2.92 -20.46 -29.67
N ASP A 288 3.42 -21.26 -30.61
CA ASP A 288 2.92 -21.34 -31.98
C ASP A 288 1.79 -22.37 -32.19
N GLY A 289 1.41 -23.10 -31.12
CA GLY A 289 0.40 -24.15 -31.10
C GLY A 289 0.88 -25.51 -31.62
N THR A 290 2.19 -25.70 -31.85
CA THR A 290 2.78 -27.03 -32.09
C THR A 290 2.97 -27.79 -30.78
N VAL A 291 3.12 -29.12 -30.84
CA VAL A 291 3.43 -29.93 -29.66
C VAL A 291 4.81 -29.56 -29.09
N ALA A 292 4.88 -29.37 -27.78
CA ALA A 292 6.14 -29.23 -27.06
C ALA A 292 6.85 -30.58 -26.93
N SER A 293 8.18 -30.56 -27.01
CA SER A 293 9.04 -31.69 -26.68
C SER A 293 9.46 -31.63 -25.21
N PRO A 294 9.96 -32.73 -24.61
CA PRO A 294 10.42 -32.75 -23.21
C PRO A 294 11.58 -31.80 -22.89
N THR A 295 12.20 -31.19 -23.90
CA THR A 295 13.29 -30.21 -23.73
C THR A 295 12.86 -28.78 -24.00
N ASP A 296 11.59 -28.56 -24.37
CA ASP A 296 11.04 -27.21 -24.51
C ASP A 296 10.50 -26.75 -23.16
N ASP A 297 10.66 -25.46 -22.85
CA ASP A 297 10.08 -24.87 -21.64
C ASP A 297 8.55 -24.87 -21.73
N PRO A 298 7.85 -25.04 -20.60
CA PRO A 298 6.40 -25.01 -20.60
C PRO A 298 5.86 -23.64 -20.98
N HIS A 299 4.88 -23.62 -21.87
CA HIS A 299 4.18 -22.40 -22.24
C HIS A 299 2.91 -22.24 -21.40
N TYR A 300 2.73 -21.09 -20.77
CA TYR A 300 1.53 -20.76 -19.98
C TYR A 300 0.76 -19.62 -20.62
N LEU A 301 -0.56 -19.79 -20.76
CA LEU A 301 -1.49 -18.74 -21.15
C LEU A 301 -1.88 -17.92 -19.93
N THR A 302 -1.87 -16.60 -20.05
CA THR A 302 -2.28 -15.67 -18.99
C THR A 302 -3.64 -15.07 -19.31
N PHE A 303 -4.57 -15.14 -18.36
CA PHE A 303 -5.93 -14.61 -18.49
C PHE A 303 -6.20 -13.56 -17.42
N ASN A 304 -6.44 -12.32 -17.85
CA ASN A 304 -6.92 -11.25 -16.99
C ASN A 304 -8.44 -11.41 -16.81
N LEU A 305 -8.85 -11.98 -15.68
CA LEU A 305 -10.27 -12.28 -15.42
C LEU A 305 -11.02 -11.11 -14.79
N TYR A 306 -10.31 -10.26 -14.05
CA TYR A 306 -10.90 -9.09 -13.41
C TYR A 306 -10.86 -7.89 -14.35
N PRO A 307 -12.01 -7.28 -14.68
CA PRO A 307 -12.04 -6.04 -15.46
C PRO A 307 -11.36 -4.89 -14.69
N PRO A 308 -10.71 -3.94 -15.40
CA PRO A 308 -10.17 -2.74 -14.79
C PRO A 308 -11.27 -1.69 -14.53
N ALA A 309 -11.16 -0.90 -13.47
CA ALA A 309 -12.03 0.25 -13.16
C ALA A 309 -11.26 1.42 -12.54
N ASP A 310 -11.78 2.63 -12.75
CA ASP A 310 -11.21 3.88 -12.21
C ASP A 310 -11.48 3.98 -10.71
N PHE A 311 -10.44 3.77 -9.90
CA PHE A 311 -10.54 3.87 -8.44
C PHE A 311 -10.36 5.30 -7.92
N SER A 312 -10.04 6.28 -8.78
CA SER A 312 -9.98 7.70 -8.38
C SER A 312 -11.37 8.24 -7.99
N VAL A 313 -12.45 7.65 -8.52
CA VAL A 313 -13.84 7.99 -8.19
C VAL A 313 -14.20 7.77 -6.72
N LEU A 314 -13.38 7.00 -5.99
CA LEU A 314 -13.53 6.79 -4.56
C LEU A 314 -13.16 8.03 -3.75
N ASP A 315 -12.33 8.93 -4.28
CA ASP A 315 -11.93 10.19 -3.63
C ASP A 315 -11.44 9.98 -2.18
N PHE A 316 -10.52 9.04 -2.00
CA PHE A 316 -9.84 8.89 -0.72
C PHE A 316 -8.68 9.88 -0.59
N PRO A 317 -8.31 10.28 0.63
CA PRO A 317 -7.11 11.08 0.87
C PRO A 317 -5.87 10.39 0.27
N ALA A 318 -5.01 11.14 -0.40
CA ALA A 318 -3.81 10.59 -1.04
C ALA A 318 -2.84 9.92 -0.05
N ASP A 319 -2.93 10.29 1.22
CA ASP A 319 -2.14 9.75 2.32
C ASP A 319 -2.88 8.67 3.13
N LEU A 320 -3.94 8.05 2.57
CA LEU A 320 -4.79 7.09 3.29
C LEU A 320 -3.98 5.96 3.97
N PHE A 321 -2.96 5.44 3.30
CA PHE A 321 -2.12 4.35 3.81
C PHE A 321 -0.79 4.82 4.40
N SER A 322 -0.40 6.08 4.17
CA SER A 322 0.83 6.68 4.68
C SER A 322 0.58 7.65 5.83
N ALA A 323 -0.67 7.76 6.30
CA ALA A 323 -1.12 8.50 7.47
C ALA A 323 -0.21 8.27 8.69
N GLY A 324 0.85 9.06 8.78
CA GLY A 324 1.85 8.97 9.82
C GLY A 324 2.89 7.84 9.73
N THR A 325 3.09 7.29 8.54
CA THR A 325 4.29 6.52 8.20
C THR A 325 5.04 7.32 7.14
N PRO A 326 6.31 7.72 7.36
CA PRO A 326 7.09 8.38 6.31
C PRO A 326 7.06 7.49 5.05
N GLU A 327 6.93 8.10 3.88
CA GLU A 327 6.98 7.37 2.61
C GLU A 327 8.21 6.48 2.60
N THR A 328 8.01 5.19 2.35
CA THR A 328 9.13 4.25 2.23
C THR A 328 9.95 4.71 1.01
N PRO A 329 11.27 4.93 1.15
CA PRO A 329 12.11 5.48 0.09
C PRO A 329 12.14 4.63 -1.19
#